data_AF-A0A5E5PP45-F1
#
_entry.id   AF-A0A5E5PP45-F1
#
_cell.length_a   1.000
_cell.length_b   1.000
_cell.length_c   1.000
_cell.angle_alpha   90.00
_cell.angle_beta   90.00
_cell.angle_gamma   90.00
#
_symmetry.space_group_name_H-M   'P 1'
#
loop_
_entity.id
_entity.type
_entity.pdbx_description
1 polymer ?
#
loop_
_entity_poly.entity_id
_entity_poly.type
_entity_poly.pdbx_seq_one_letter_code
_entity_poly.pdbx_strand_id
1 'polypeptide(L)' 'MKIKVLITGGTIDKAYNTSTGKLAFVETHIIDMLNRSRSMAETLSEVLFLKDSLEITHDNRALILS' A
#
# COMPACT_ATOMS: atom_id res chain seq x y z
N MET A 1 13.01 -5.22 16.99
CA MET A 1 11.53 -5.34 17.03
C MET A 1 11.06 -5.16 15.60
N LYS A 2 10.40 -6.16 14.99
CA LYS A 2 9.96 -6.07 13.59
C LYS A 2 8.62 -5.36 13.52
N ILE A 3 8.54 -4.27 12.76
CA ILE A 3 7.29 -3.58 12.46
C ILE A 3 6.66 -4.29 11.26
N LYS A 4 5.47 -4.88 11.44
CA LYS A 4 4.70 -5.42 10.32
C LYS A 4 3.94 -4.29 9.64
N VAL A 5 4.11 -4.13 8.33
CA VAL A 5 3.43 -3.11 7.51
C VAL A 5 2.44 -3.81 6.60
N LEU A 6 1.15 -3.64 6.87
CA LEU A 6 0.07 -4.16 6.02
C LEU A 6 -0.34 -3.07 5.02
N ILE A 7 -0.19 -3.35 3.73
CA ILE A 7 -0.44 -2.40 2.65
C ILE A 7 -1.80 -2.69 2.03
N THR A 8 -2.64 -1.66 1.94
CA THR A 8 -4.04 -1.73 1.49
C THR A 8 -4.36 -0.82 0.30
N GLY A 9 -3.36 -0.08 -0.21
CA GLY A 9 -3.49 0.89 -1.31
C GLY A 9 -3.60 2.33 -0.82
N GLY A 10 -4.62 3.04 -1.29
CA GLY A 10 -4.80 4.49 -1.11
C GLY A 10 -3.99 5.34 -2.10
N THR A 11 -4.17 6.66 -2.06
CA THR A 11 -3.54 7.59 -3.02
C THR A 11 -2.02 7.47 -3.06
N ILE A 12 -1.39 7.15 -1.93
CA ILE A 12 0.06 6.95 -1.82
C ILE A 12 0.60 5.86 -2.77
N ASP A 13 -0.26 4.92 -3.17
CA ASP A 13 0.10 3.79 -4.01
C ASP A 13 -0.34 3.91 -5.47
N LYS A 14 -1.00 5.02 -5.84
CA LYS A 14 -1.40 5.22 -7.23
C LYS A 14 -0.25 5.75 -8.08
N ALA A 15 -0.09 5.17 -9.26
CA ALA A 15 0.76 5.71 -10.31
C ALA A 15 -0.06 6.60 -11.26
N TYR A 16 0.54 7.71 -11.69
CA TYR A 16 -0.04 8.55 -12.74
C TYR A 16 0.23 7.95 -14.12
N ASN A 17 -0.82 7.59 -14.83
CA ASN A 17 -0.73 7.13 -16.21
C ASN A 17 -0.74 8.36 -17.14
N THR A 18 0.42 8.68 -17.72
CA THR A 18 0.61 9.87 -18.56
C THR A 18 -0.19 9.84 -19.86
N SER A 19 -0.51 8.66 -20.40
CA SER A 19 -1.30 8.52 -21.63
C SER A 19 -2.79 8.80 -21.41
N THR A 20 -3.32 8.43 -20.25
CA THR A 20 -4.75 8.57 -19.93
C THR A 20 -5.06 9.75 -19.01
N GLY A 21 -4.04 10.31 -18.35
CA GLY A 21 -4.17 11.37 -17.36
C GLY A 21 -4.80 10.93 -16.03
N LYS A 22 -4.89 9.62 -15.77
CA LYS A 22 -5.57 9.07 -14.60
C LYS A 22 -4.59 8.45 -13.60
N LEU A 23 -5.00 8.44 -12.33
CA LEU A 23 -4.32 7.71 -11.26
C LEU A 23 -4.87 6.27 -11.20
N ALA A 24 -3.98 5.29 -11.17
CA ALA A 24 -4.36 3.88 -11.10
C ALA A 24 -3.40 3.10 -10.18
N PHE A 25 -3.90 2.01 -9.60
CA PHE A 25 -3.06 1.04 -8.90
C PHE A 25 -2.33 0.16 -9.92
N VAL A 26 -1.03 -0.01 -9.76
CA VAL A 26 -0.19 -0.90 -10.60
C VAL A 26 0.49 -1.91 -9.68
N GLU A 27 1.30 -1.39 -8.77
CA GLU A 27 1.98 -2.13 -7.70
C GLU A 27 2.17 -1.21 -6.49
N THR A 28 2.57 -1.77 -5.36
CA THR A 28 2.87 -0.96 -4.17
C THR A 28 4.19 -0.22 -4.33
N HIS A 29 4.20 1.09 -4.08
CA HIS A 29 5.41 1.91 -3.98
C HIS A 29 5.97 1.94 -2.54
N ILE A 30 5.19 1.49 -1.55
CA ILE A 30 5.55 1.56 -0.12
C ILE A 30 6.86 0.84 0.19
N ILE A 31 7.11 -0.32 -0.40
CA ILE A 31 8.32 -1.10 -0.16
C ILE A 31 9.57 -0.30 -0.57
N ASP A 32 9.55 0.28 -1.78
CA ASP A 32 10.64 1.14 -2.27
C ASP A 32 10.75 2.45 -1.49
N MET A 33 9.64 3.02 -1.04
CA MET A 33 9.64 4.19 -0.16
C MET A 33 10.33 3.87 1.18
N LEU A 34 10.01 2.74 1.81
CA LEU A 34 10.63 2.29 3.05
C LEU A 34 12.12 2.01 2.87
N ASN A 35 12.51 1.32 1.79
CA ASN A 35 13.92 1.06 1.46
C ASN A 35 14.73 2.36 1.27
N ARG A 36 14.10 3.41 0.72
CA ARG A 36 14.73 4.73 0.54
C ARG A 36 14.69 5.61 1.80
N SER A 37 13.91 5.24 2.82
CA SER A 37 13.53 6.15 3.92
C SER A 37 14.65 6.52 4.91
N ARG A 38 15.86 5.98 4.78
CA ARG A 38 16.95 6.07 5.80
C ARG A 38 16.51 5.66 7.22
N SER A 39 15.35 5.05 7.35
CA SER A 39 14.87 4.49 8.61
C SER A 39 15.70 3.27 8.97
N MET A 40 16.11 3.18 10.24
CA MET A 40 16.75 1.97 10.78
C MET A 40 15.72 0.96 11.33
N ALA A 41 14.43 1.25 11.19
CA ALA A 41 13.38 0.34 11.64
C ALA A 41 13.34 -0.91 10.76
N GLU A 42 13.44 -2.07 11.38
CA GLU A 42 13.27 -3.35 10.69
C GLU A 42 11.78 -3.55 10.37
N THR A 43 11.44 -3.62 9.08
CA THR A 43 10.06 -3.77 8.61
C THR A 43 9.84 -5.11 7.91
N LEU A 44 8.64 -5.67 8.07
CA LEU A 44 8.14 -6.80 7.28
C LEU A 44 6.85 -6.34 6.60
N SER A 45 6.90 -6.18 5.28
CA SER A 45 5.78 -5.65 4.50
C SER A 45 4.98 -6.76 3.84
N GLU A 46 3.66 -6.62 3.86
CA GLU A 46 2.72 -7.53 3.21
C GLU A 46 1.64 -6.72 2.50
N VAL A 47 1.37 -7.03 1.24
CA VAL A 47 0.28 -6.39 0.47
C VAL A 47 -0.96 -7.26 0.62
N LEU A 48 -2.00 -6.72 1.26
CA LEU A 48 -3.28 -7.41 1.39
C LEU A 48 -4.16 -7.18 0.16
N PHE A 49 -4.22 -5.93 -0.30
CA PHE A 49 -4.93 -5.49 -1.50
C PHE A 49 -4.51 -4.05 -1.83
N LEU A 50 -4.89 -3.54 -3.01
CA LEU A 50 -4.71 -2.15 -3.41
C LEU A 50 -6.06 -1.55 -3.80
N LYS A 51 -6.62 -0.70 -2.94
CA LYS A 51 -7.92 -0.06 -3.14
C LYS A 51 -7.93 1.40 -2.71
N ASP A 52 -8.89 2.15 -3.22
CA ASP A 52 -9.26 3.42 -2.61
C ASP A 52 -9.88 3.18 -1.23
N SER A 53 -9.59 4.05 -0.27
CA SER A 53 -10.09 3.89 1.11
C SER A 53 -11.62 3.90 1.19
N LEU A 54 -12.27 4.61 0.25
CA LEU A 54 -13.73 4.66 0.10
C LEU A 54 -14.32 3.34 -0.42
N GLU A 55 -13.51 2.47 -1.04
CA GLU A 55 -13.93 1.18 -1.60
C GLU A 55 -13.60 -0.02 -0.68
N ILE A 56 -13.09 0.25 0.52
CA ILE A 56 -12.78 -0.80 1.51
C ILE A 56 -14.09 -1.36 2.09
N THR A 57 -14.35 -2.62 1.79
CA THR A 57 -15.53 -3.37 2.24
C THR A 57 -15.34 -3.98 3.63
N HIS A 58 -16.41 -4.57 4.19
CA HIS A 58 -16.32 -5.30 5.45
C HIS A 58 -15.38 -6.52 5.36
N ASP A 59 -15.42 -7.28 4.27
CA ASP A 59 -14.53 -8.42 4.04
C ASP A 59 -13.06 -8.00 3.97
N ASN A 60 -12.79 -6.83 3.38
CA ASN A 60 -11.44 -6.26 3.37
C ASN A 60 -10.98 -5.88 4.77
N ARG A 61 -11.87 -5.38 5.63
CA ARG A 61 -11.54 -5.09 7.03
C ARG A 61 -11.30 -6.36 7.84
N ALA A 62 -12.05 -7.43 7.57
CA ALA A 62 -11.82 -8.73 8.20
C ALA A 62 -10.41 -9.26 7.86
N LEU A 63 -9.95 -9.08 6.62
CA LEU A 63 -8.58 -9.44 6.22
C LEU A 63 -7.48 -8.61 6.92
N ILE A 64 -7.76 -7.37 7.33
CA ILE A 64 -6.81 -6.57 8.12
C ILE A 64 -6.72 -7.09 9.57
N LEU A 65 -7.80 -7.68 10.09
CA LEU A 65 -7.89 -8.18 11.47
C LEU A 65 -7.42 -9.62 11.65
N SER A 66 -7.15 -10.36 10.56
CA SER A 66 -6.63 -11.74 10.59
C SER A 66 -5.15 -11.79 10.92
#